data_AF-A0A9X3HTU5-F1
#
_entry.id   AF-A0A9X3HTU5-F1
#
_cell.length_a   1.000
_cell.length_b   1.000
_cell.length_c   1.000
_cell.angle_alpha   90.00
_cell.angle_beta   90.00
_cell.angle_gamma   90.00
#
_symmetry.space_group_name_H-M   'P 1'
#
loop_
_entity.id
_entity.type
_entity.pdbx_description
1 polymer ?
#
loop_
_entity_poly.entity_id
_entity_poly.type
_entity_poly.pdbx_seq_one_letter_code
_entity_poly.pdbx_strand_id
1 'polypeptide(L)'
;MKRCSVVGLIDSNDQVTLVDNDSIVISVELPEDQSKTRYGVGAFIKRAKQHLVSPNLYASELLNLSALIYAADTRISRDDYSQDGWTREFDIYFPVNKVGMWQPLKGKIEELLSFITGDFWSLHFRERETKHHLEVIKGSDSAIPVKAVSLLSGGLDSFIGAIDLLNSDIDTLFVGHYAKDGTQNYQNQVEQALKGHYPDYFKGYVKGCLIFDKSVFKGGNQEINSENSQRSRSFMFLSMAAYLASSMGDLCKLIVPENGFIALNVPLDPLRLGANSTKTVHPNFMCKMREIFDFLGLNIELINPYRHMTKGEMMANCKNKSL
;
A
#
# COMPACT_ATOMS: atom_id res chain seq x y z
N MET A 1 -9.03 -5.19 -27.15
CA MET A 1 -8.03 -5.15 -26.06
C MET A 1 -8.02 -6.51 -25.38
N LYS A 2 -6.88 -7.04 -24.93
CA LYS A 2 -6.92 -8.16 -23.98
C LYS A 2 -7.20 -7.57 -22.60
N ARG A 3 -8.44 -7.64 -22.13
CA ARG A 3 -8.79 -7.21 -20.76
C ARG A 3 -8.30 -8.27 -19.78
N CYS A 4 -7.81 -7.83 -18.63
CA CYS A 4 -7.37 -8.71 -17.56
C CYS A 4 -8.34 -8.63 -16.38
N SER A 5 -9.09 -9.70 -16.17
CA SER A 5 -10.00 -9.84 -15.03
C SER A 5 -9.28 -10.44 -13.84
N VAL A 6 -9.07 -9.64 -12.80
CA VAL A 6 -8.45 -10.05 -11.54
C VAL A 6 -9.52 -10.16 -10.47
N VAL A 7 -9.74 -11.39 -10.02
CA VAL A 7 -10.83 -11.76 -9.13
C VAL A 7 -10.30 -12.06 -7.73
N GLY A 8 -10.68 -11.23 -6.76
CA GLY A 8 -10.54 -11.57 -5.36
C GLY A 8 -11.64 -12.55 -4.96
N LEU A 9 -11.31 -13.81 -4.76
CA LEU A 9 -12.26 -14.86 -4.38
C LEU A 9 -12.42 -14.90 -2.86
N ILE A 10 -13.66 -15.03 -2.36
CA ILE A 10 -13.93 -15.27 -0.93
C ILE A 10 -13.34 -16.63 -0.49
N ASP A 11 -13.56 -17.66 -1.31
CA ASP A 11 -13.02 -19.01 -1.16
C ASP A 11 -12.82 -19.67 -2.54
N SER A 12 -12.42 -20.95 -2.57
CA SER A 12 -12.19 -21.66 -3.85
C SER A 12 -13.45 -21.93 -4.68
N ASN A 13 -14.64 -21.76 -4.12
CA ASN A 13 -15.92 -22.04 -4.76
C ASN A 13 -16.67 -20.76 -5.19
N ASP A 14 -16.22 -19.58 -4.75
CA ASP A 14 -16.78 -18.27 -5.11
C ASP A 14 -16.86 -18.09 -6.64
N GLN A 15 -18.06 -17.76 -7.13
CA GLN A 15 -18.34 -17.59 -8.55
C GLN A 15 -18.56 -16.12 -8.86
N VAL A 16 -17.90 -15.62 -9.90
CA VAL A 16 -17.96 -14.21 -10.29
C VAL A 16 -18.35 -14.10 -11.75
N THR A 17 -19.41 -13.36 -12.02
CA THR A 17 -19.80 -12.99 -13.38
C THR A 17 -18.86 -11.89 -13.88
N LEU A 18 -18.13 -12.19 -14.95
CA LEU A 18 -17.21 -11.24 -15.57
C LEU A 18 -17.97 -10.36 -16.55
N VAL A 19 -17.52 -9.11 -16.69
CA VAL A 19 -18.01 -8.16 -17.71
C VAL A 19 -17.62 -8.62 -19.11
N ASP A 20 -16.43 -9.19 -19.25
CA ASP A 20 -15.89 -9.72 -20.50
C ASP A 20 -15.46 -11.17 -20.31
N ASN A 21 -16.16 -12.09 -20.97
CA ASN A 21 -15.87 -13.53 -20.89
C ASN A 21 -14.62 -13.93 -21.68
N ASP A 22 -14.14 -13.08 -22.58
CA ASP A 22 -12.90 -13.29 -23.34
C ASP A 22 -11.67 -12.74 -22.60
N SER A 23 -11.88 -12.14 -21.41
CA SER A 23 -10.80 -11.62 -20.58
C SER A 23 -9.93 -12.74 -20.01
N ILE A 24 -8.66 -12.41 -19.78
CA ILE A 24 -7.76 -13.31 -19.06
C ILE A 24 -8.17 -13.28 -17.60
N VAL A 25 -8.56 -14.44 -17.09
CA VAL A 25 -9.07 -14.57 -15.73
C VAL A 25 -7.98 -15.02 -14.80
N ILE A 26 -7.84 -14.25 -13.74
CA ILE A 26 -6.82 -14.41 -12.74
C ILE A 26 -7.52 -14.34 -11.40
N SER A 27 -7.25 -15.29 -10.50
CA SER A 27 -7.92 -15.33 -9.20
C SER A 27 -6.95 -15.38 -8.02
N VAL A 28 -7.30 -14.69 -6.94
CA VAL A 28 -6.57 -14.66 -5.66
C VAL A 28 -7.57 -14.88 -4.52
N GLU A 29 -7.32 -15.87 -3.67
CA GLU A 29 -8.15 -16.12 -2.48
C GLU A 29 -7.91 -15.04 -1.41
N LEU A 30 -9.00 -14.44 -0.94
CA LEU A 30 -9.10 -13.42 0.10
C LEU A 30 -9.97 -13.97 1.24
N PRO A 31 -9.38 -14.77 2.16
CA PRO A 31 -10.14 -15.46 3.20
C PRO A 31 -10.81 -14.49 4.16
N GLU A 32 -11.85 -14.97 4.85
CA GLU A 32 -12.54 -14.26 5.95
C GLU A 32 -11.58 -13.86 7.06
N ASP A 33 -10.79 -14.81 7.56
CA ASP A 33 -9.76 -14.55 8.56
C ASP A 33 -8.57 -13.85 7.88
N GLN A 34 -8.49 -12.54 8.11
CA GLN A 34 -7.48 -11.67 7.50
C GLN A 34 -6.03 -12.13 7.79
N SER A 35 -5.79 -12.81 8.93
CA SER A 35 -4.47 -13.30 9.31
C SER A 35 -4.01 -14.52 8.49
N LYS A 36 -4.96 -15.15 7.78
CA LYS A 36 -4.72 -16.27 6.86
C LYS A 36 -4.53 -15.83 5.42
N THR A 37 -4.69 -14.54 5.09
CA THR A 37 -4.45 -14.03 3.74
C THR A 37 -3.02 -14.32 3.30
N ARG A 38 -2.89 -14.90 2.10
CA ARG A 38 -1.61 -15.34 1.52
C ARG A 38 -0.76 -14.14 1.06
N TYR A 39 0.39 -14.46 0.46
CA TYR A 39 1.26 -13.48 -0.22
C TYR A 39 1.78 -12.35 0.68
N GLY A 40 1.98 -12.66 1.96
CA GLY A 40 2.59 -11.74 2.92
C GLY A 40 1.62 -10.83 3.67
N VAL A 41 0.36 -10.70 3.24
CA VAL A 41 -0.64 -9.86 3.91
C VAL A 41 -0.93 -10.38 5.33
N GLY A 42 -1.28 -11.66 5.47
CA GLY A 42 -1.55 -12.27 6.78
C GLY A 42 -0.32 -12.27 7.69
N ALA A 43 0.89 -12.40 7.12
CA ALA A 43 2.14 -12.31 7.88
C ALA A 43 2.39 -10.89 8.40
N PHE A 44 2.11 -9.86 7.60
CA PHE A 44 2.17 -8.46 8.01
C PHE A 44 1.16 -8.19 9.15
N ILE A 45 -0.09 -8.62 9.01
CA ILE A 45 -1.13 -8.47 10.03
C ILE A 45 -0.74 -9.14 11.35
N LYS A 46 -0.18 -10.36 11.29
CA LYS A 46 0.31 -11.08 12.49
C LYS A 46 1.40 -10.31 13.23
N ARG A 47 2.34 -9.68 12.49
CA ARG A 47 3.39 -8.82 13.09
C ARG A 47 2.81 -7.51 13.63
N ALA A 48 1.84 -6.94 12.93
CA ALA A 48 1.17 -5.72 13.32
C ALA A 48 0.37 -5.88 14.62
N LYS A 49 -0.26 -7.05 14.84
CA LYS A 49 -1.22 -7.33 15.93
C LYS A 49 -0.81 -6.76 17.29
N GLN A 50 0.45 -6.93 17.71
CA GLN A 50 0.93 -6.48 19.03
C GLN A 50 0.91 -4.95 19.21
N HIS A 51 0.79 -4.19 18.12
CA HIS A 51 0.77 -2.73 18.10
C HIS A 51 -0.64 -2.15 17.87
N LEU A 52 -1.67 -2.97 17.64
CA LEU A 52 -2.99 -2.49 17.28
C LEU A 52 -3.89 -2.38 18.51
N VAL A 53 -4.46 -1.19 18.72
CA VAL A 53 -5.43 -0.93 19.79
C VAL A 53 -6.83 -1.32 19.31
N SER A 54 -7.26 -0.74 18.18
CA SER A 54 -8.61 -0.94 17.62
C SER A 54 -8.57 -1.13 16.11
N PRO A 55 -8.31 -2.35 15.61
CA PRO A 55 -8.27 -2.63 14.17
C PRO A 55 -9.53 -2.20 13.41
N ASN A 56 -9.35 -1.54 12.26
CA ASN A 56 -10.44 -0.97 11.46
C ASN A 56 -10.77 -1.86 10.24
N LEU A 57 -12.06 -2.20 10.06
CA LEU A 57 -12.54 -3.04 8.95
C LEU A 57 -12.21 -2.46 7.57
N TYR A 58 -12.49 -1.18 7.35
CA TYR A 58 -12.29 -0.56 6.04
C TYR A 58 -10.80 -0.40 5.71
N ALA A 59 -9.95 -0.18 6.72
CA ALA A 59 -8.50 -0.23 6.52
C ALA A 59 -8.00 -1.65 6.20
N SER A 60 -8.59 -2.69 6.80
CA SER A 60 -8.33 -4.09 6.48
C SER A 60 -8.73 -4.45 5.05
N GLU A 61 -9.90 -4.01 4.60
CA GLU A 61 -10.37 -4.18 3.22
C GLU A 61 -9.50 -3.39 2.23
N LEU A 62 -9.11 -2.15 2.57
CA LEU A 62 -8.20 -1.35 1.76
C LEU A 62 -6.84 -2.02 1.59
N LEU A 63 -6.29 -2.60 2.66
CA LEU A 63 -5.04 -3.37 2.60
C LEU A 63 -5.17 -4.54 1.63
N ASN A 64 -6.26 -5.33 1.73
CA ASN A 64 -6.51 -6.45 0.81
C ASN A 64 -6.70 -6.00 -0.65
N LEU A 65 -7.44 -4.92 -0.88
CA LEU A 65 -7.63 -4.34 -2.22
C LEU A 65 -6.29 -3.88 -2.80
N SER A 66 -5.50 -3.18 -2.01
CA SER A 66 -4.18 -2.68 -2.43
C SER A 66 -3.20 -3.82 -2.75
N ALA A 67 -3.28 -4.93 -2.01
CA ALA A 67 -2.49 -6.13 -2.28
C ALA A 67 -2.93 -6.79 -3.60
N LEU A 68 -4.24 -6.88 -3.87
CA LEU A 68 -4.77 -7.42 -5.12
C LEU A 68 -4.36 -6.58 -6.34
N ILE A 69 -4.44 -5.24 -6.22
CA ILE A 69 -3.98 -4.30 -7.25
C ILE A 69 -2.47 -4.46 -7.48
N TYR A 70 -1.68 -4.55 -6.40
CA TYR A 70 -0.23 -4.72 -6.52
C TYR A 70 0.16 -6.07 -7.13
N ALA A 71 -0.63 -7.12 -6.88
CA ALA A 71 -0.50 -8.39 -7.59
C ALA A 71 -0.76 -8.20 -9.09
N ALA A 72 -1.88 -7.59 -9.47
CA ALA A 72 -2.24 -7.35 -10.87
C ALA A 72 -1.13 -6.56 -11.60
N ASP A 73 -0.70 -5.46 -11.00
CA ASP A 73 0.32 -4.57 -11.56
C ASP A 73 1.66 -5.27 -11.78
N THR A 74 2.12 -6.14 -10.87
CA THR A 74 3.44 -6.77 -10.97
C THR A 74 3.47 -8.11 -11.71
N ARG A 75 2.30 -8.69 -12.02
CA ARG A 75 2.23 -10.04 -12.59
C ARG A 75 1.69 -10.09 -14.01
N ILE A 76 1.04 -9.03 -14.47
CA ILE A 76 0.47 -8.98 -15.82
C ILE A 76 1.37 -8.08 -16.67
N SER A 77 2.27 -8.69 -17.45
CA SER A 77 3.23 -7.98 -18.30
C SER A 77 2.55 -6.98 -19.24
N ARG A 78 3.03 -5.73 -19.28
CA ARG A 78 2.59 -4.78 -20.30
C ARG A 78 2.99 -5.20 -21.70
N ASP A 79 4.13 -5.85 -21.88
CA ASP A 79 4.62 -6.25 -23.21
C ASP A 79 3.66 -7.27 -23.87
N ASP A 80 3.03 -8.12 -23.07
CA ASP A 80 2.15 -9.19 -23.57
C ASP A 80 0.66 -8.80 -23.62
N TYR A 81 0.25 -7.86 -22.75
CA TYR A 81 -1.17 -7.60 -22.43
C TYR A 81 -1.61 -6.14 -22.64
N SER A 82 -0.73 -5.27 -23.14
CA SER A 82 -1.13 -3.96 -23.66
C SER A 82 -1.22 -3.98 -25.18
N GLN A 83 -1.91 -3.00 -25.77
CA GLN A 83 -1.95 -2.84 -27.24
C GLN A 83 -0.80 -2.00 -27.78
N ASP A 84 -0.30 -1.08 -26.96
CA ASP A 84 0.69 -0.05 -27.28
C ASP A 84 2.07 -0.34 -26.66
N GLY A 85 2.25 -1.51 -26.02
CA GLY A 85 3.43 -1.82 -25.21
C GLY A 85 3.43 -1.12 -23.84
N TRP A 86 2.33 -0.45 -23.47
CA TRP A 86 2.26 0.37 -22.28
C TRP A 86 1.01 0.18 -21.43
N THR A 87 -0.16 0.52 -21.96
CA THR A 87 -1.42 0.70 -21.23
C THR A 87 -2.19 -0.61 -21.15
N ARG A 88 -2.35 -1.17 -19.95
CA ARG A 88 -3.18 -2.35 -19.70
C ARG A 88 -4.60 -1.96 -19.32
N GLU A 89 -5.56 -2.88 -19.48
CA GLU A 89 -6.93 -2.73 -18.98
C GLU A 89 -7.21 -3.80 -17.92
N PHE A 90 -7.53 -3.36 -16.71
CA PHE A 90 -7.83 -4.22 -15.57
C PHE A 90 -9.28 -4.10 -15.14
N ASP A 91 -9.94 -5.25 -14.98
CA ASP A 91 -11.18 -5.39 -14.23
C ASP A 91 -10.88 -6.06 -12.89
N ILE A 92 -11.02 -5.33 -11.78
CA ILE A 92 -10.77 -5.85 -10.43
C ILE A 92 -12.10 -6.16 -9.76
N TYR A 93 -12.36 -7.44 -9.51
CA TYR A 93 -13.56 -7.89 -8.79
C TYR A 93 -13.22 -8.11 -7.33
N PHE A 94 -13.63 -7.19 -6.46
CA PHE A 94 -13.19 -7.17 -5.07
C PHE A 94 -14.35 -7.36 -4.08
N PRO A 95 -14.31 -8.39 -3.21
CA PRO A 95 -15.36 -8.65 -2.23
C PRO A 95 -15.19 -7.79 -0.97
N VAL A 96 -16.25 -7.11 -0.57
CA VAL A 96 -16.33 -6.21 0.60
C VAL A 96 -17.53 -6.58 1.48
N ASN A 97 -17.48 -6.25 2.77
CA ASN A 97 -18.57 -6.50 3.70
C ASN A 97 -19.78 -5.60 3.43
N LYS A 98 -19.56 -4.38 2.90
CA LYS A 98 -20.63 -3.42 2.59
C LYS A 98 -20.35 -2.66 1.30
N VAL A 99 -21.05 -2.98 0.21
CA VAL A 99 -20.82 -2.31 -1.09
C VAL A 99 -21.12 -0.82 -1.02
N GLY A 100 -22.14 -0.42 -0.24
CA GLY A 100 -22.50 1.00 -0.08
C GLY A 100 -21.37 1.90 0.44
N MET A 101 -20.38 1.33 1.13
CA MET A 101 -19.19 2.08 1.61
C MET A 101 -18.12 2.24 0.53
N TRP A 102 -18.04 1.30 -0.42
CA TRP A 102 -16.97 1.27 -1.42
C TRP A 102 -17.40 1.84 -2.77
N GLN A 103 -18.68 1.72 -3.12
CA GLN A 103 -19.22 2.19 -4.39
C GLN A 103 -18.97 3.69 -4.64
N PRO A 104 -19.11 4.60 -3.65
CA PRO A 104 -18.80 6.02 -3.86
C PRO A 104 -17.32 6.30 -4.11
N LEU A 105 -16.42 5.40 -3.69
CA LEU A 105 -14.97 5.54 -3.88
C LEU A 105 -14.48 4.95 -5.20
N LYS A 106 -15.30 4.16 -5.91
CA LYS A 106 -14.95 3.47 -7.16
C LYS A 106 -14.18 4.38 -8.12
N GLY A 107 -14.81 5.46 -8.58
CA GLY A 107 -14.19 6.36 -9.57
C GLY A 107 -12.94 7.07 -9.06
N LYS A 108 -12.88 7.40 -7.76
CA LYS A 108 -11.70 8.03 -7.15
C LYS A 108 -10.50 7.09 -7.12
N ILE A 109 -10.72 5.83 -6.75
CA ILE A 109 -9.66 4.82 -6.71
C ILE A 109 -9.21 4.51 -8.14
N GLU A 110 -10.13 4.34 -9.10
CA GLU A 110 -9.80 4.12 -10.52
C GLU A 110 -8.93 5.26 -11.08
N GLU A 111 -9.34 6.52 -10.87
CA GLU A 111 -8.58 7.70 -11.32
C GLU A 111 -7.19 7.78 -10.65
N LEU A 112 -7.12 7.49 -9.35
CA LEU A 112 -5.87 7.44 -8.61
C LEU A 112 -4.92 6.37 -9.19
N LEU A 113 -5.42 5.17 -9.44
CA LEU A 113 -4.63 4.06 -9.99
C LEU A 113 -4.16 4.38 -11.41
N SER A 114 -5.04 4.89 -12.27
CA SER A 114 -4.66 5.34 -13.61
C SER A 114 -3.60 6.44 -13.57
N PHE A 115 -3.67 7.37 -12.60
CA PHE A 115 -2.67 8.42 -12.45
C PHE A 115 -1.27 7.88 -12.11
N ILE A 116 -1.17 6.88 -11.23
CA ILE A 116 0.12 6.34 -10.77
C ILE A 116 0.68 5.23 -11.67
N THR A 117 -0.16 4.43 -12.33
CA THR A 117 0.31 3.30 -13.16
C THR A 117 0.31 3.59 -14.66
N GLY A 118 -0.56 4.50 -15.11
CA GLY A 118 -0.82 4.75 -16.53
C GLY A 118 -1.65 3.66 -17.20
N ASP A 119 -2.32 2.78 -16.44
CA ASP A 119 -3.24 1.76 -16.96
C ASP A 119 -4.70 2.18 -16.75
N PHE A 120 -5.63 1.52 -17.43
CA PHE A 120 -7.06 1.67 -17.16
C PHE A 120 -7.50 0.65 -16.11
N TRP A 121 -8.19 1.14 -15.07
CA TRP A 121 -8.69 0.33 -13.99
C TRP A 121 -10.21 0.44 -13.92
N SER A 122 -10.89 -0.68 -13.76
CA SER A 122 -12.33 -0.78 -13.53
C SER A 122 -12.56 -1.65 -12.30
N LEU A 123 -13.14 -1.08 -11.24
CA LEU A 123 -13.41 -1.77 -9.99
C LEU A 123 -14.87 -2.24 -9.94
N HIS A 124 -15.04 -3.51 -9.55
CA HIS A 124 -16.33 -4.16 -9.39
C HIS A 124 -16.43 -4.67 -7.96
N PHE A 125 -17.02 -3.86 -7.07
CA PHE A 125 -17.22 -4.25 -5.68
C PHE A 125 -18.38 -5.23 -5.56
N ARG A 126 -18.17 -6.29 -4.79
CA ARG A 126 -19.14 -7.37 -4.55
C ARG A 126 -19.38 -7.50 -3.06
N GLU A 127 -20.62 -7.63 -2.64
CA GLU A 127 -20.92 -7.79 -1.21
C GLU A 127 -20.66 -9.24 -0.79
N ARG A 128 -19.94 -9.41 0.33
CA ARG A 128 -19.78 -10.71 1.00
C ARG A 128 -21.10 -11.10 1.66
N GLU A 129 -21.47 -12.38 1.59
CA GLU A 129 -22.53 -12.89 2.45
C GLU A 129 -22.14 -12.73 3.93
N THR A 130 -23.11 -12.57 4.83
CA THR A 130 -22.84 -12.33 6.26
C THR A 130 -21.94 -13.38 6.92
N LYS A 131 -22.10 -14.64 6.54
CA LYS A 131 -21.28 -15.75 7.04
C LYS A 131 -19.84 -15.73 6.52
N HIS A 132 -19.58 -14.94 5.48
CA HIS A 132 -18.32 -14.79 4.77
C HIS A 132 -17.72 -13.37 4.89
N HIS A 133 -18.24 -12.57 5.82
CA HIS A 133 -17.69 -11.26 6.12
C HIS A 133 -16.21 -11.38 6.51
N LEU A 134 -15.40 -10.42 6.07
CA LEU A 134 -14.03 -10.29 6.51
C LEU A 134 -14.00 -10.09 8.03
N GLU A 135 -13.30 -10.98 8.72
CA GLU A 135 -13.06 -10.94 10.15
C GLU A 135 -11.77 -10.16 10.42
N VAL A 136 -11.93 -8.99 11.04
CA VAL A 136 -10.79 -8.20 11.48
C VAL A 136 -10.18 -8.84 12.72
N ILE A 137 -8.85 -8.93 12.78
CA ILE A 137 -8.17 -9.42 13.98
C ILE A 137 -8.52 -8.55 15.20
N LYS A 138 -8.57 -9.15 16.38
CA LYS A 138 -8.65 -8.39 17.62
C LYS A 138 -7.32 -7.67 17.88
N GLY A 139 -7.42 -6.44 18.38
CA GLY A 139 -6.28 -5.70 18.91
C GLY A 139 -5.61 -6.41 20.09
N SER A 140 -4.48 -5.87 20.53
CA SER A 140 -3.75 -6.36 21.69
C SER A 140 -4.09 -5.51 22.91
N ASP A 141 -4.44 -6.12 24.04
CA ASP A 141 -4.70 -5.42 25.30
C ASP A 141 -3.45 -4.68 25.83
N SER A 142 -2.27 -5.10 25.38
CA SER A 142 -0.98 -4.47 25.69
C SER A 142 -0.54 -3.42 24.68
N ALA A 143 -1.29 -3.18 23.59
CA ALA A 143 -0.92 -2.19 22.60
C ALA A 143 -1.06 -0.78 23.19
N ILE A 144 0.00 0.02 23.03
CA ILE A 144 0.00 1.43 23.42
C ILE A 144 -0.19 2.27 22.14
N PRO A 145 -1.18 3.16 22.09
CA PRO A 145 -1.41 4.00 20.92
C PRO A 145 -0.23 4.95 20.69
N VAL A 146 0.15 5.12 19.43
CA VAL A 146 1.20 6.08 19.02
C VAL A 146 0.59 7.32 18.39
N LYS A 147 1.29 8.45 18.52
CA LYS A 147 0.88 9.72 17.91
C LYS A 147 1.19 9.78 16.42
N ALA A 148 2.19 9.03 15.96
CA ALA A 148 2.56 8.95 14.56
C ALA A 148 2.83 7.51 14.10
N VAL A 149 2.37 7.21 12.90
CA VAL A 149 2.86 6.09 12.09
C VAL A 149 3.63 6.68 10.92
N SER A 150 4.90 6.29 10.75
CA SER A 150 5.74 6.82 9.66
C SER A 150 6.21 5.72 8.73
N LEU A 151 6.19 6.00 7.42
CA LEU A 151 6.88 5.14 6.46
C LEU A 151 8.38 5.17 6.75
N LEU A 152 9.00 3.99 6.75
CA LEU A 152 10.44 3.80 6.84
C LEU A 152 10.83 2.79 5.75
N SER A 153 11.40 3.28 4.65
CA SER A 153 11.76 2.42 3.51
C SER A 153 13.17 1.84 3.65
N GLY A 154 14.01 2.46 4.49
CA GLY A 154 15.46 2.22 4.55
C GLY A 154 16.26 3.21 3.69
N GLY A 155 15.60 4.10 2.96
CA GLY A 155 16.25 5.19 2.22
C GLY A 155 16.46 6.44 3.08
N LEU A 156 17.37 7.31 2.62
CA LEU A 156 17.81 8.52 3.33
C LEU A 156 16.67 9.44 3.75
N ASP A 157 15.74 9.77 2.86
CA ASP A 157 14.61 10.67 3.16
C ASP A 157 13.77 10.14 4.33
N SER A 158 13.46 8.85 4.32
CA SER A 158 12.69 8.21 5.39
C SER A 158 13.47 8.07 6.69
N PHE A 159 14.81 7.99 6.60
CA PHE A 159 15.68 7.97 7.77
C PHE A 159 15.73 9.34 8.44
N ILE A 160 15.89 10.43 7.66
CA ILE A 160 15.79 11.81 8.16
C ILE A 160 14.41 12.05 8.78
N GLY A 161 13.33 11.59 8.10
CA GLY A 161 11.97 11.63 8.64
C GLY A 161 11.85 10.97 10.01
N ALA A 162 12.42 9.77 10.17
CA ALA A 162 12.42 9.07 11.44
C ALA A 162 13.22 9.81 12.52
N ILE A 163 14.43 10.29 12.19
CA ILE A 163 15.26 11.09 13.09
C ILE A 163 14.49 12.30 13.60
N ASP A 164 13.88 13.07 12.70
CA ASP A 164 13.22 14.32 13.07
C ASP A 164 11.99 14.09 13.95
N LEU A 165 11.24 13.00 13.73
CA LEU A 165 10.11 12.61 14.58
C LEU A 165 10.59 12.20 15.98
N LEU A 166 11.58 11.31 16.04
CA LEU A 166 12.06 10.76 17.31
C LEU A 166 12.82 11.80 18.14
N ASN A 167 13.57 12.69 17.50
CA ASN A 167 14.23 13.82 18.15
C ASN A 167 13.24 14.93 18.57
N SER A 168 11.97 14.81 18.19
CA SER A 168 10.89 15.70 18.66
C SER A 168 10.05 15.04 19.75
N ASP A 169 10.54 13.95 20.35
CA ASP A 169 9.86 13.22 21.42
C ASP A 169 8.48 12.67 21.01
N ILE A 170 8.32 12.32 19.73
CA ILE A 170 7.07 11.78 19.20
C ILE A 170 7.12 10.25 19.23
N ASP A 171 6.28 9.64 20.06
CA ASP A 171 6.00 8.21 20.04
C ASP A 171 5.58 7.77 18.64
N THR A 172 6.46 7.01 17.98
CA THR A 172 6.34 6.69 16.56
C THR A 172 6.45 5.18 16.31
N LEU A 173 5.48 4.64 15.58
CA LEU A 173 5.54 3.30 15.00
C LEU A 173 5.96 3.40 13.53
N PHE A 174 6.93 2.60 13.12
CA PHE A 174 7.40 2.59 11.75
C PHE A 174 6.80 1.45 10.94
N VAL A 175 6.62 1.67 9.64
CA VAL A 175 6.16 0.65 8.70
C VAL A 175 7.06 0.59 7.48
N GLY A 176 7.39 -0.63 7.08
CA GLY A 176 8.33 -0.90 6.00
C GLY A 176 7.80 -1.95 5.05
N HIS A 177 8.14 -1.80 3.78
CA HIS A 177 7.92 -2.81 2.77
C HIS A 177 9.26 -3.23 2.17
N TYR A 178 9.55 -4.52 2.12
CA TYR A 178 10.74 -5.06 1.48
C TYR A 178 10.38 -6.15 0.46
N ALA A 179 11.22 -6.27 -0.57
CA ALA A 179 11.17 -7.37 -1.52
C ALA A 179 12.44 -8.23 -1.40
N LYS A 180 12.60 -9.26 -2.24
CA LYS A 180 13.82 -10.08 -2.33
C LYS A 180 14.94 -9.35 -3.10
N ASP A 181 15.21 -8.10 -2.75
CA ASP A 181 16.12 -7.19 -3.45
C ASP A 181 17.25 -6.64 -2.55
N GLY A 182 17.32 -7.10 -1.30
CA GLY A 182 18.32 -6.64 -0.32
C GLY A 182 17.91 -5.38 0.46
N THR A 183 16.76 -4.75 0.17
CA THR A 183 16.25 -3.57 0.90
C THR A 183 16.17 -3.82 2.41
N GLN A 184 15.87 -5.06 2.81
CA GLN A 184 15.76 -5.45 4.22
C GLN A 184 17.06 -5.21 5.01
N ASN A 185 18.24 -5.29 4.37
CA ASN A 185 19.51 -5.06 5.04
C ASN A 185 19.64 -3.60 5.50
N TYR A 186 19.32 -2.65 4.62
CA TYR A 186 19.29 -1.22 4.97
C TYR A 186 18.23 -0.93 6.02
N GLN A 187 17.03 -1.54 5.89
CA GLN A 187 15.97 -1.41 6.90
C GLN A 187 16.40 -1.90 8.29
N ASN A 188 17.17 -2.98 8.37
CA ASN A 188 17.71 -3.48 9.64
C ASN A 188 18.77 -2.55 10.22
N GLN A 189 19.65 -1.97 9.39
CA GLN A 189 20.66 -1.02 9.84
C GLN A 189 20.02 0.26 10.41
N VAL A 190 19.06 0.85 9.69
CA VAL A 190 18.36 2.05 10.19
C VAL A 190 17.54 1.74 11.45
N GLU A 191 16.93 0.56 11.53
CA GLU A 191 16.21 0.13 12.74
C GLU A 191 17.13 0.07 13.95
N GLN A 192 18.30 -0.55 13.81
CA GLN A 192 19.27 -0.66 14.90
C GLN A 192 19.78 0.72 15.33
N ALA A 193 20.07 1.60 14.37
CA ALA A 193 20.52 2.97 14.65
C ALA A 193 19.44 3.78 15.40
N LEU A 194 18.19 3.77 14.90
CA LEU A 194 17.08 4.52 15.52
C LEU A 194 16.73 3.97 16.90
N LYS A 195 16.64 2.65 17.04
CA LYS A 195 16.34 2.01 18.33
C LYS A 195 17.44 2.24 19.37
N GLY A 196 18.70 2.25 18.94
CA GLY A 196 19.84 2.53 19.82
C GLY A 196 19.90 3.98 20.28
N HIS A 197 19.56 4.93 19.41
CA HIS A 197 19.66 6.36 19.71
C HIS A 197 18.40 6.96 20.34
N TYR A 198 17.22 6.42 20.03
CA TYR A 198 15.91 6.93 20.51
C TYR A 198 15.03 5.82 21.10
N PRO A 199 15.49 5.08 22.13
CA PRO A 199 14.76 3.92 22.66
C PRO A 199 13.38 4.27 23.25
N ASP A 200 13.22 5.48 23.77
CA ASP A 200 11.98 5.89 24.45
C ASP A 200 10.85 6.19 23.46
N TYR A 201 11.16 6.72 22.27
CA TYR A 201 10.15 7.17 21.29
C TYR A 201 9.97 6.20 20.12
N PHE A 202 10.93 5.29 19.90
CA PHE A 202 10.83 4.24 18.91
C PHE A 202 9.92 3.11 19.42
N LYS A 203 8.67 3.05 18.95
CA LYS A 203 7.66 2.09 19.46
C LYS A 203 7.55 0.80 18.67
N GLY A 204 8.30 0.69 17.58
CA GLY A 204 8.41 -0.55 16.81
C GLY A 204 8.55 -0.30 15.32
N TYR A 205 8.78 -1.39 14.58
CA TYR A 205 8.90 -1.36 13.13
C TYR A 205 8.27 -2.60 12.51
N VAL A 206 7.09 -2.41 11.90
CA VAL A 206 6.34 -3.48 11.27
C VAL A 206 6.73 -3.59 9.80
N LYS A 207 7.45 -4.66 9.46
CA LYS A 207 7.90 -4.92 8.08
C LYS A 207 7.00 -5.93 7.38
N GLY A 208 6.43 -5.53 6.25
CA GLY A 208 5.70 -6.38 5.32
C GLY A 208 6.55 -6.81 4.12
N CYS A 209 6.30 -8.01 3.64
CA CYS A 209 6.89 -8.56 2.41
C CYS A 209 5.76 -9.07 1.55
N LEU A 210 5.16 -8.16 0.77
CA LEU A 210 4.07 -8.49 -0.13
C LEU A 210 4.71 -8.79 -1.49
N ILE A 211 5.02 -10.07 -1.71
CA ILE A 211 5.57 -10.56 -2.97
C ILE A 211 4.61 -11.56 -3.53
N PHE A 212 4.20 -11.32 -4.76
CA PHE A 212 3.42 -12.22 -5.57
C PHE A 212 4.39 -12.98 -6.47
N ASP A 213 4.43 -14.31 -6.40
CA ASP A 213 5.21 -15.12 -7.34
C ASP A 213 4.43 -15.38 -8.64
N LYS A 214 5.06 -16.00 -9.64
CA LYS A 214 4.42 -16.23 -10.95
C LYS A 214 3.19 -17.16 -10.88
N SER A 215 3.04 -17.95 -9.82
CA SER A 215 1.95 -18.91 -9.64
C SER A 215 0.75 -18.38 -8.85
N VAL A 216 0.79 -17.11 -8.42
CA VAL A 216 -0.29 -16.47 -7.62
C VAL A 216 -1.64 -16.58 -8.30
N PHE A 217 -1.66 -16.51 -9.61
CA PHE A 217 -2.86 -16.41 -10.40
C PHE A 217 -3.23 -17.77 -10.97
N LYS A 218 -4.34 -18.34 -10.46
CA LYS A 218 -4.95 -19.55 -11.00
C LYS A 218 -5.71 -19.18 -12.29
N GLY A 219 -5.01 -19.13 -13.43
CA GLY A 219 -5.59 -18.95 -14.76
C GLY A 219 -5.12 -20.10 -15.66
N GLY A 220 -6.06 -20.80 -16.32
CA GLY A 220 -5.80 -22.05 -17.02
C GLY A 220 -4.68 -21.97 -18.08
N ASN A 221 -3.77 -22.95 -18.08
CA ASN A 221 -2.75 -23.30 -19.09
C ASN A 221 -1.93 -22.20 -19.80
N GLN A 222 -2.05 -20.92 -19.46
CA GLN A 222 -1.31 -19.83 -20.09
C GLN A 222 -0.24 -19.31 -19.12
N GLU A 223 1.03 -19.44 -19.52
CA GLU A 223 2.14 -18.81 -18.81
C GLU A 223 2.04 -17.27 -18.99
N ILE A 224 1.72 -16.57 -17.91
CA ILE A 224 1.68 -15.10 -17.88
C ILE A 224 3.06 -14.59 -17.45
N ASN A 225 3.71 -13.79 -18.28
CA ASN A 225 4.97 -13.16 -17.88
C ASN A 225 4.73 -12.06 -16.85
N SER A 226 5.66 -11.94 -15.91
CA SER A 226 5.62 -10.92 -14.87
C SER A 226 6.01 -9.54 -15.38
N GLU A 227 5.40 -8.51 -14.80
CA GLU A 227 5.77 -7.12 -15.01
C GLU A 227 6.97 -6.74 -14.13
N ASN A 228 7.93 -6.02 -14.68
CA ASN A 228 9.13 -5.59 -13.95
C ASN A 228 8.90 -4.29 -13.15
N SER A 229 7.93 -3.47 -13.55
CA SER A 229 7.57 -2.25 -12.82
C SER A 229 6.64 -2.52 -11.63
N GLN A 230 6.67 -1.60 -10.66
CA GLN A 230 5.92 -1.67 -9.40
C GLN A 230 5.15 -0.36 -9.18
N ARG A 231 4.36 0.06 -10.16
CA ARG A 231 3.82 1.43 -10.22
C ARG A 231 2.71 1.69 -9.19
N SER A 232 2.01 0.65 -8.77
CA SER A 232 1.00 0.68 -7.71
C SER A 232 1.57 0.48 -6.29
N ARG A 233 2.89 0.29 -6.15
CA ARG A 233 3.53 0.01 -4.86
C ARG A 233 3.27 1.09 -3.81
N SER A 234 3.19 2.36 -4.21
CA SER A 234 2.89 3.46 -3.28
C SER A 234 1.49 3.34 -2.67
N PHE A 235 0.50 2.93 -3.46
CA PHE A 235 -0.87 2.69 -2.99
C PHE A 235 -0.91 1.57 -1.94
N MET A 236 -0.22 0.46 -2.21
CA MET A 236 -0.10 -0.66 -1.27
C MET A 236 0.67 -0.29 -0.01
N PHE A 237 1.79 0.43 -0.13
CA PHE A 237 2.58 0.80 1.03
C PHE A 237 1.85 1.81 1.95
N LEU A 238 1.14 2.79 1.39
CA LEU A 238 0.28 3.68 2.18
C LEU A 238 -0.91 2.94 2.80
N SER A 239 -1.47 1.92 2.13
CA SER A 239 -2.56 1.12 2.69
C SER A 239 -2.09 0.27 3.88
N MET A 240 -0.86 -0.27 3.84
CA MET A 240 -0.22 -0.91 5.00
C MET A 240 -0.05 0.06 6.17
N ALA A 241 0.35 1.29 5.86
CA ALA A 241 0.57 2.33 6.86
C ALA A 241 -0.75 2.82 7.47
N ALA A 242 -1.78 2.99 6.64
CA ALA A 242 -3.13 3.35 7.06
C ALA A 242 -3.78 2.26 7.92
N TYR A 243 -3.52 0.98 7.63
CA TYR A 243 -3.93 -0.13 8.49
C TYR A 243 -3.40 0.02 9.92
N LEU A 244 -2.12 0.38 10.08
CA LEU A 244 -1.55 0.64 11.41
C LEU A 244 -2.12 1.91 12.04
N ALA A 245 -2.12 3.03 11.30
CA ALA A 245 -2.52 4.34 11.84
C ALA A 245 -4.00 4.39 12.26
N SER A 246 -4.89 3.82 11.46
CA SER A 246 -6.32 3.72 11.81
C SER A 246 -6.58 2.81 13.01
N SER A 247 -5.63 1.93 13.34
CA SER A 247 -5.76 0.99 14.45
C SER A 247 -5.31 1.58 15.80
N MET A 248 -4.96 2.87 15.86
CA MET A 248 -4.51 3.52 17.10
C MET A 248 -5.66 3.92 18.04
N GLY A 249 -6.92 3.81 17.60
CA GLY A 249 -8.10 4.14 18.42
C GLY A 249 -8.43 5.64 18.49
N ASP A 250 -7.47 6.51 18.18
CA ASP A 250 -7.60 7.97 18.09
C ASP A 250 -7.00 8.50 16.78
N LEU A 251 -7.16 9.80 16.53
CA LEU A 251 -6.50 10.49 15.42
C LEU A 251 -4.99 10.25 15.44
N CYS A 252 -4.46 9.66 14.37
CA CYS A 252 -3.05 9.34 14.21
C CYS A 252 -2.46 10.05 12.98
N LYS A 253 -1.25 10.60 13.12
CA LYS A 253 -0.53 11.19 11.99
C LYS A 253 0.12 10.08 11.15
N LEU A 254 -0.20 10.04 9.85
CA LEU A 254 0.49 9.20 8.88
C LEU A 254 1.56 10.01 8.16
N ILE A 255 2.82 9.80 8.54
CA ILE A 255 3.94 10.56 8.02
C ILE A 255 4.58 9.84 6.82
N VAL A 256 4.72 10.58 5.73
CA VAL A 256 5.30 10.13 4.48
C VAL A 256 6.53 10.99 4.17
N PRO A 257 7.69 10.64 4.72
CA PRO A 257 8.90 11.44 4.59
C PRO A 257 9.58 11.25 3.23
N GLU A 258 9.31 12.13 2.27
CA GLU A 258 9.95 12.12 0.95
C GLU A 258 10.09 13.55 0.41
N ASN A 259 11.24 13.88 -0.17
CA ASN A 259 11.52 15.23 -0.65
C ASN A 259 10.60 15.65 -1.82
N GLY A 260 10.22 16.93 -1.84
CA GLY A 260 9.27 17.50 -2.79
C GLY A 260 9.73 17.46 -4.26
N PHE A 261 11.04 17.54 -4.50
CA PHE A 261 11.56 17.55 -5.86
C PHE A 261 11.37 16.19 -6.55
N ILE A 262 11.71 15.09 -5.87
CA ILE A 262 11.45 13.73 -6.35
C ILE A 262 9.95 13.42 -6.38
N ALA A 263 9.17 13.97 -5.43
CA ALA A 263 7.72 13.80 -5.37
C ALA A 263 6.98 14.27 -6.64
N LEU A 264 7.41 15.41 -7.21
CA LEU A 264 6.83 15.95 -8.44
C LEU A 264 7.26 15.15 -9.67
N ASN A 265 8.45 14.55 -9.60
CA ASN A 265 9.09 13.80 -10.67
C ASN A 265 9.01 14.53 -12.02
N VAL A 266 9.44 15.79 -12.00
CA VAL A 266 9.42 16.67 -13.17
C VAL A 266 10.26 16.02 -14.28
N PRO A 267 9.68 15.77 -15.47
CA PRO A 267 10.40 15.12 -16.56
C PRO A 267 11.54 16.04 -17.00
N LEU A 268 12.78 15.59 -16.77
CA LEU A 268 13.98 16.27 -17.26
C LEU A 268 14.23 16.00 -18.76
N ASP A 269 13.44 15.10 -19.34
CA ASP A 269 13.45 14.72 -20.74
C ASP A 269 12.00 14.44 -21.21
N PRO A 270 11.57 14.90 -22.41
CA PRO A 270 10.24 14.62 -22.95
C PRO A 270 9.85 13.14 -22.99
N LEU A 271 10.82 12.22 -23.12
CA LEU A 271 10.60 10.77 -23.10
C LEU A 271 10.22 10.24 -21.71
N ARG A 272 10.37 11.03 -20.64
CA ARG A 272 10.03 10.66 -19.26
C ARG A 272 8.65 11.14 -18.80
N LEU A 273 7.80 11.55 -19.73
CA LEU A 273 6.39 11.88 -19.46
C LEU A 273 5.59 10.65 -19.01
N GLY A 274 4.55 10.87 -18.20
CA GLY A 274 3.57 9.84 -17.85
C GLY A 274 4.02 8.87 -16.76
N ALA A 275 3.88 7.56 -17.00
CA ALA A 275 4.14 6.51 -16.02
C ALA A 275 5.62 6.03 -15.99
N ASN A 276 6.49 6.66 -16.80
CA ASN A 276 7.95 6.50 -16.76
C ASN A 276 8.61 7.10 -15.50
N SER A 277 7.80 7.78 -14.69
CA SER A 277 8.21 8.56 -13.54
C SER A 277 7.36 8.12 -12.33
N THR A 278 8.01 7.59 -11.28
CA THR A 278 7.39 7.25 -9.99
C THR A 278 6.71 8.46 -9.37
N LYS A 279 5.41 8.36 -9.07
CA LYS A 279 4.59 9.42 -8.46
C LYS A 279 4.22 9.09 -7.00
N THR A 280 5.17 8.50 -6.27
CA THR A 280 4.98 7.86 -4.95
C THR A 280 4.34 8.78 -3.91
N VAL A 281 4.64 10.08 -3.97
CA VAL A 281 4.17 11.10 -3.02
C VAL A 281 3.73 12.38 -3.74
N HIS A 282 3.37 12.26 -5.02
CA HIS A 282 2.91 13.39 -5.81
C HIS A 282 1.71 14.06 -5.12
N PRO A 283 1.60 15.41 -5.09
CA PRO A 283 0.53 16.10 -4.36
C PRO A 283 -0.88 15.63 -4.71
N ASN A 284 -1.15 15.39 -5.99
CA ASN A 284 -2.42 14.80 -6.46
C ASN A 284 -2.69 13.41 -5.86
N PHE A 285 -1.68 12.53 -5.83
CA PHE A 285 -1.80 11.20 -5.24
C PHE A 285 -2.08 11.28 -3.74
N MET A 286 -1.31 12.11 -3.02
CA MET A 286 -1.50 12.34 -1.58
C MET A 286 -2.89 12.91 -1.26
N CYS A 287 -3.40 13.84 -2.08
CA CYS A 287 -4.74 14.39 -1.93
C CYS A 287 -5.82 13.32 -2.11
N LYS A 288 -5.76 12.54 -3.19
CA LYS A 288 -6.72 11.46 -3.44
C LYS A 288 -6.68 10.37 -2.37
N MET A 289 -5.49 10.02 -1.87
CA MET A 289 -5.35 9.08 -0.74
C MET A 289 -6.00 9.62 0.54
N ARG A 290 -5.81 10.91 0.83
CA ARG A 290 -6.47 11.56 1.97
C ARG A 290 -8.00 11.51 1.83
N GLU A 291 -8.54 11.85 0.67
CA GLU A 291 -9.98 11.78 0.42
C GLU A 291 -10.55 10.37 0.64
N ILE A 292 -9.82 9.32 0.24
CA ILE A 292 -10.19 7.92 0.50
C ILE A 292 -10.18 7.64 2.01
N PHE A 293 -9.13 8.03 2.73
CA PHE A 293 -9.04 7.81 4.18
C PHE A 293 -10.13 8.55 4.96
N ASP A 294 -10.43 9.79 4.57
CA ASP A 294 -11.48 10.61 5.18
C ASP A 294 -12.86 9.99 4.95
N PHE A 295 -13.15 9.55 3.72
CA PHE A 295 -14.42 8.91 3.40
C PHE A 295 -14.64 7.59 4.13
N LEU A 296 -13.58 6.78 4.29
CA LEU A 296 -13.62 5.54 5.05
C LEU A 296 -13.62 5.76 6.57
N GLY A 297 -13.50 7.01 7.04
CA GLY A 297 -13.51 7.35 8.47
C GLY A 297 -12.32 6.77 9.23
N LEU A 298 -11.13 6.76 8.62
CA LEU A 298 -9.95 6.09 9.20
C LEU A 298 -9.27 6.85 10.34
N ASN A 299 -9.68 8.10 10.64
CA ASN A 299 -9.07 8.98 11.64
C ASN A 299 -7.55 9.14 11.45
N ILE A 300 -7.13 9.44 10.21
CA ILE A 300 -5.73 9.59 9.82
C ILE A 300 -5.46 11.00 9.30
N GLU A 301 -4.42 11.64 9.81
CA GLU A 301 -3.87 12.87 9.22
C GLU A 301 -2.69 12.52 8.31
N LEU A 302 -2.89 12.51 6.98
CA LEU A 302 -1.84 12.19 6.00
C LEU A 302 -0.94 13.40 5.71
N ILE A 303 0.35 13.31 6.07
CA ILE A 303 1.31 14.43 6.00
C ILE A 303 2.61 14.01 5.31
N ASN A 304 3.08 14.82 4.35
CA ASN A 304 4.48 14.83 3.93
C ASN A 304 5.13 16.15 4.38
N PRO A 305 5.95 16.15 5.45
CA PRO A 305 6.56 17.37 5.97
C PRO A 305 7.63 17.96 5.02
N TYR A 306 8.19 17.16 4.10
CA TYR A 306 9.30 17.55 3.24
C TYR A 306 8.88 17.91 1.81
N ARG A 307 7.57 18.08 1.56
CA ARG A 307 7.00 18.38 0.23
C ARG A 307 7.52 19.65 -0.44
N HIS A 308 8.15 20.55 0.31
CA HIS A 308 8.74 21.81 -0.18
C HIS A 308 10.26 21.86 -0.05
N MET A 309 10.89 20.71 0.22
CA MET A 309 12.32 20.60 0.44
C MET A 309 12.96 19.73 -0.63
N THR A 310 14.18 20.08 -1.00
CA THR A 310 15.12 19.22 -1.72
C THR A 310 15.77 18.24 -0.75
N LYS A 311 16.38 17.18 -1.27
CA LYS A 311 17.16 16.23 -0.47
C LYS A 311 18.32 16.89 0.28
N GLY A 312 18.99 17.86 -0.36
CA GLY A 312 20.07 18.63 0.26
C GLY A 312 19.58 19.45 1.45
N GLU A 313 18.42 20.10 1.32
CA GLU A 313 17.79 20.83 2.42
C GLU A 313 17.33 19.90 3.54
N MET A 314 16.80 18.70 3.23
CA MET A 314 16.47 17.70 4.24
C MET A 314 17.71 17.31 5.06
N MET A 315 18.84 17.01 4.40
CA MET A 315 20.09 16.68 5.10
C MET A 315 20.61 17.85 5.93
N ALA A 316 20.54 19.08 5.38
CA ALA A 316 21.01 20.27 6.06
C ALA A 316 20.15 20.64 7.29
N ASN A 317 18.87 20.26 7.30
CA ASN A 317 17.94 20.55 8.40
C ASN A 317 17.65 19.35 9.30
N CYS A 318 18.21 18.17 9.01
CA CYS A 318 18.09 16.98 9.85
C CYS A 318 18.51 17.31 11.29
N LYS A 319 17.65 16.96 12.25
CA LYS A 319 17.84 17.32 13.67
C LYS A 319 19.03 16.63 14.31
N ASN A 320 19.46 15.49 13.77
CA ASN A 320 20.65 14.77 14.21
C ASN A 320 21.47 14.30 13.00
N LYS A 321 22.44 15.13 12.60
CA LYS A 321 23.30 14.89 11.42
C LYS A 321 24.43 13.89 11.68
N SER A 322 24.71 13.58 12.94
CA SER A 322 25.81 12.68 13.32
C SER A 322 25.43 11.21 13.26
N LEU A 323 24.13 10.90 13.27
CA LEU A 323 23.58 9.55 13.14
C LEU A 323 23.50 9.12 11.67
#